data_AF-A0A2S5GMP5-F1
#
_entry.id   AF-A0A2S5GMP5-F1
#
_cell.length_a   1.000
_cell.length_b   1.000
_cell.length_c   1.000
_cell.angle_alpha   90.00
_cell.angle_beta   90.00
_cell.angle_gamma   90.00
#
_symmetry.space_group_name_H-M   'P 1'
#
loop_
_entity.id
_entity.type
_entity.pdbx_description
1 polymer ?
#
loop_
_entity_poly.entity_id
_entity_poly.type
_entity_poly.pdbx_seq_one_letter_code
_entity_poly.pdbx_strand_id
1 'polypeptide(L)'
;MLLCAAAPMFFAAPAHAACGPTETDFSVPSPLPAVPVTLALDDERVLLGKRGERVPTNGRLAWIDDSGDLMPHTWADKVDWSAYRAGNKVAGSAPTRLYFDADRRLCRIERYRPIRGKAVLDGGFTLAYDATGALKAYTEYGEAGASGDQPYQPTRRACVQRDAQGRLTAFIDDGCSLGSAGSTASATTGTAAGASRHYVRDASGGLLRVIDLASPGQPVAVQTLDAQGKPGPRYVLQSLGDFAPGGDTLAAYAAPPGKPSDRLFPVHRDALAALPVDVPDNPWRVVRIKDDVPLDDDMLSWDPDAQTVLAEGAQSTPGGAILTPAQQQAVWQAMGEHPWRVYFYRDPASRVMLLPAMPPEKWKACSDPANPAPDACAS
;
A
#
# COMPACT_ATOMS: atom_id res chain seq x y z
N MET A 1 43.48 -55.44 7.57
CA MET A 1 42.06 -55.19 7.85
C MET A 1 41.95 -53.89 8.64
N LEU A 2 41.79 -52.75 7.97
CA LEU A 2 41.46 -51.48 8.62
C LEU A 2 39.94 -51.35 8.63
N LEU A 3 39.34 -51.26 9.83
CA LEU A 3 37.93 -50.90 9.99
C LEU A 3 37.77 -49.39 9.78
N CYS A 4 37.09 -49.00 8.70
CA CYS A 4 36.53 -47.66 8.56
C CYS A 4 35.30 -47.54 9.45
N ALA A 5 35.39 -46.75 10.52
CA ALA A 5 34.25 -46.33 11.30
C ALA A 5 33.48 -45.25 10.51
N ALA A 6 32.26 -45.60 10.06
CA ALA A 6 31.34 -44.65 9.47
C ALA A 6 30.82 -43.70 10.57
N ALA A 7 31.18 -42.42 10.47
CA ALA A 7 30.58 -41.38 11.31
C ALA A 7 29.13 -41.14 10.86
N PRO A 8 28.15 -41.09 11.78
CA PRO A 8 26.79 -40.74 11.43
C PRO A 8 26.77 -39.26 11.04
N MET A 9 26.47 -38.98 9.77
CA MET A 9 26.05 -37.65 9.35
C MET A 9 24.71 -37.36 10.03
N PHE A 10 24.74 -36.54 11.08
CA PHE A 10 23.54 -35.86 11.55
C PHE A 10 23.12 -34.90 10.43
N PHE A 11 22.15 -35.32 9.63
CA PHE A 11 21.35 -34.38 8.85
C PHE A 11 20.67 -33.46 9.86
N ALA A 12 21.19 -32.24 9.99
CA ALA A 12 20.46 -31.17 10.65
C ALA A 12 19.10 -31.10 9.94
N ALA A 13 18.03 -31.40 10.67
CA ALA A 13 16.69 -31.15 10.19
C ALA A 13 16.66 -29.70 9.67
N PRO A 14 16.13 -29.46 8.46
CA PRO A 14 15.98 -28.09 7.99
C PRO A 14 15.25 -27.32 9.09
N ALA A 15 15.73 -26.12 9.42
CA ALA A 15 15.13 -25.23 10.41
C ALA A 15 13.71 -24.85 9.97
N HIS A 16 12.77 -25.79 10.12
CA HIS A 16 11.36 -25.64 9.90
C HIS A 16 10.83 -24.91 11.13
N ALA A 17 10.22 -23.76 10.88
CA ALA A 17 9.88 -22.74 11.85
C ALA A 17 9.29 -23.33 13.14
N ALA A 18 9.91 -23.02 14.28
CA ALA A 18 9.47 -23.47 15.60
C ALA A 18 8.03 -23.05 15.97
N CYS A 19 7.44 -22.13 15.20
CA CYS A 19 6.06 -21.67 15.34
C CYS A 19 5.00 -22.56 14.66
N GLY A 20 5.41 -23.58 13.89
CA GLY A 20 4.48 -24.39 13.08
C GLY A 20 3.89 -23.61 11.89
N PRO A 21 3.02 -24.24 11.09
CA PRO A 21 2.37 -23.59 9.95
C PRO A 21 1.31 -22.58 10.44
N THR A 22 1.19 -21.45 9.74
CA THR A 22 0.18 -20.42 10.05
C THR A 22 -1.25 -20.83 9.66
N GLU A 23 -1.42 -21.98 8.99
CA GLU A 23 -2.73 -22.49 8.57
C GLU A 23 -3.41 -23.38 9.63
N THR A 24 -2.69 -23.74 10.70
CA THR A 24 -3.30 -24.42 11.84
C THR A 24 -4.12 -23.43 12.66
N ASP A 25 -5.43 -23.64 12.70
CA ASP A 25 -6.36 -22.83 13.49
C ASP A 25 -6.21 -23.10 15.00
N PHE A 26 -7.16 -22.61 15.80
CA PHE A 26 -7.13 -22.81 17.24
C PHE A 26 -7.92 -24.02 17.76
N SER A 27 -8.44 -24.87 16.87
CA SER A 27 -9.03 -26.16 17.25
C SER A 27 -7.97 -27.12 17.81
N VAL A 28 -6.72 -26.97 17.38
CA VAL A 28 -5.57 -27.70 17.89
C VAL A 28 -4.86 -26.86 18.96
N PRO A 29 -4.71 -27.38 20.20
CA PRO A 29 -3.92 -26.71 21.24
C PRO A 29 -2.47 -26.53 20.81
N SER A 30 -1.89 -25.37 21.15
CA SER A 30 -0.46 -25.16 20.93
C SER A 30 0.37 -26.06 21.85
N PRO A 31 1.45 -26.71 21.35
CA PRO A 31 2.40 -27.41 22.20
C PRO A 31 3.31 -26.45 23.00
N LEU A 32 3.28 -25.14 22.66
CA LEU A 32 4.09 -24.12 23.32
C LEU A 32 3.44 -23.67 24.64
N PRO A 33 4.22 -23.29 25.66
CA PRO A 33 3.67 -22.80 26.92
C PRO A 33 2.95 -21.45 26.73
N ALA A 34 1.72 -21.36 27.22
CA ALA A 34 0.94 -20.13 27.20
C ALA A 34 1.48 -19.11 28.22
N VAL A 35 1.67 -17.87 27.77
CA VAL A 35 1.97 -16.71 28.60
C VAL A 35 0.73 -15.81 28.65
N PRO A 36 -0.06 -15.85 29.75
CA PRO A 36 -1.23 -15.00 29.89
C PRO A 36 -0.81 -13.54 30.13
N VAL A 37 -1.46 -12.60 29.44
CA VAL A 37 -1.24 -11.16 29.59
C VAL A 37 -2.55 -10.43 29.88
N THR A 38 -2.49 -9.37 30.68
CA THR A 38 -3.69 -8.63 31.13
C THR A 38 -4.25 -7.67 30.06
N LEU A 39 -3.67 -7.68 28.86
CA LEU A 39 -3.95 -6.74 27.79
C LEU A 39 -4.87 -7.38 26.75
N ALA A 40 -5.96 -6.71 26.39
CA ALA A 40 -6.74 -7.03 25.20
C ALA A 40 -6.10 -6.37 23.96
N LEU A 41 -6.10 -7.07 22.83
CA LEU A 41 -5.46 -6.65 21.57
C LEU A 41 -6.48 -6.27 20.48
N ASP A 42 -7.68 -5.91 20.91
CA ASP A 42 -8.79 -5.42 20.11
C ASP A 42 -8.65 -3.93 19.75
N ASP A 43 -8.09 -3.12 20.64
CA ASP A 43 -7.92 -1.67 20.43
C ASP A 43 -6.49 -1.24 20.08
N GLU A 44 -6.42 -0.14 19.31
CA GLU A 44 -5.18 0.63 19.11
C GLU A 44 -4.71 1.27 20.42
N ARG A 45 -3.42 1.14 20.69
CA ARG A 45 -2.81 1.62 21.93
C ARG A 45 -1.31 1.81 21.73
N VAL A 46 -0.65 2.30 22.77
CA VAL A 46 0.81 2.44 22.79
C VAL A 46 1.38 1.57 23.90
N LEU A 47 2.22 0.60 23.52
CA LEU A 47 2.84 -0.36 24.42
C LEU A 47 4.33 -0.05 24.64
N LEU A 48 4.89 -0.63 25.70
CA LEU A 48 6.31 -0.59 26.01
C LEU A 48 7.06 -1.55 25.09
N GLY A 49 8.05 -1.04 24.38
CA GLY A 49 8.94 -1.83 23.54
C GLY A 49 10.12 -2.42 24.30
N LYS A 50 10.78 -3.42 23.70
CA LYS A 50 11.94 -4.14 24.25
C LYS A 50 13.14 -3.25 24.55
N ARG A 51 13.20 -2.04 23.97
CA ARG A 51 14.28 -1.06 24.16
C ARG A 51 13.79 0.17 24.95
N GLY A 52 12.62 0.08 25.60
CA GLY A 52 12.00 1.18 26.34
C GLY A 52 11.26 2.19 25.47
N GLU A 53 11.12 1.92 24.17
CA GLU A 53 10.41 2.77 23.22
C GLU A 53 8.89 2.65 23.35
N ARG A 54 8.17 3.61 22.77
CA ARG A 54 6.71 3.58 22.63
C ARG A 54 6.34 2.90 21.32
N VAL A 55 5.65 1.76 21.38
CA VAL A 55 5.23 0.98 20.21
C VAL A 55 3.74 1.20 19.97
N PRO A 56 3.34 1.95 18.93
CA PRO A 56 1.94 2.02 18.54
C PRO A 56 1.48 0.66 18.01
N THR A 57 0.30 0.22 18.45
CA THR A 57 -0.33 -1.00 17.99
C THR A 57 -1.47 -0.68 17.04
N ASN A 58 -1.79 -1.65 16.21
CA ASN A 58 -2.95 -1.63 15.32
C ASN A 58 -3.71 -2.95 15.51
N GLY A 59 -5.00 -2.98 15.15
CA GLY A 59 -5.78 -4.22 15.13
C GLY A 59 -5.15 -5.30 14.22
N ARG A 60 -4.32 -4.87 13.25
CA ARG A 60 -3.51 -5.73 12.38
C ARG A 60 -2.08 -5.84 12.94
N LEU A 61 -1.47 -7.02 12.84
CA LEU A 61 -0.07 -7.22 13.29
C LEU A 61 0.95 -6.53 12.37
N ALA A 62 0.58 -6.38 11.11
CA ALA A 62 1.30 -5.57 10.15
C ALA A 62 0.32 -4.84 9.23
N TRP A 63 0.65 -3.61 8.87
CA TRP A 63 -0.19 -2.76 8.02
C TRP A 63 0.66 -1.82 7.18
N ILE A 64 0.01 -1.21 6.20
CA ILE A 64 0.57 -0.16 5.35
C ILE A 64 -0.15 1.14 5.69
N ASP A 65 0.58 2.25 5.71
CA ASP A 65 0.01 3.59 5.80
C ASP A 65 -0.32 4.16 4.40
N ASP A 66 -1.43 4.90 4.32
CA ASP A 66 -1.85 5.67 3.15
C ASP A 66 -1.24 7.09 3.14
N SER A 67 -0.75 7.56 4.30
CA SER A 67 -0.34 8.94 4.61
C SER A 67 1.15 9.24 4.39
N GLY A 68 1.88 8.33 3.74
CA GLY A 68 3.22 8.61 3.20
C GLY A 68 4.38 7.81 3.82
N ASP A 69 4.16 7.01 4.87
CA ASP A 69 5.14 5.97 5.19
C ASP A 69 5.07 4.90 4.09
N LEU A 70 6.23 4.69 3.47
CA LEU A 70 6.36 3.75 2.38
C LEU A 70 6.52 2.33 2.91
N MET A 71 7.07 2.13 4.10
CA MET A 71 7.35 0.81 4.64
C MET A 71 6.15 0.24 5.41
N PRO A 72 5.98 -1.09 5.46
CA PRO A 72 4.95 -1.69 6.26
C PRO A 72 5.36 -1.60 7.72
N HIS A 73 4.41 -1.28 8.58
CA HIS A 73 4.60 -1.29 10.01
C HIS A 73 4.38 -2.70 10.55
N THR A 74 5.21 -3.10 11.52
CA THR A 74 4.99 -4.26 12.38
C THR A 74 5.15 -3.80 13.82
N TRP A 75 4.43 -4.42 14.76
CA TRP A 75 4.46 -3.99 16.15
C TRP A 75 4.70 -5.12 17.16
N ALA A 76 4.09 -6.29 16.99
CA ALA A 76 4.05 -7.31 18.05
C ALA A 76 5.42 -7.92 18.41
N ASP A 77 6.37 -7.93 17.49
CA ASP A 77 7.74 -8.39 17.72
C ASP A 77 8.60 -7.37 18.48
N LYS A 78 8.20 -6.10 18.50
CA LYS A 78 8.89 -5.00 19.18
C LYS A 78 8.48 -4.83 20.64
N VAL A 79 7.28 -5.30 21.01
CA VAL A 79 6.72 -5.16 22.35
C VAL A 79 7.49 -5.98 23.39
N ASP A 80 7.73 -5.38 24.56
CA ASP A 80 8.17 -6.10 25.74
C ASP A 80 6.96 -6.72 26.46
N TRP A 81 6.63 -7.94 26.07
CA TRP A 81 5.52 -8.69 26.65
C TRP A 81 5.71 -9.05 28.13
N SER A 82 6.92 -8.95 28.67
CA SER A 82 7.17 -9.25 30.08
C SER A 82 6.48 -8.26 31.02
N ALA A 83 6.34 -7.00 30.60
CA ALA A 83 5.68 -5.94 31.35
C ALA A 83 4.17 -6.15 31.54
N TYR A 84 3.56 -7.04 30.76
CA TYR A 84 2.10 -7.24 30.71
C TYR A 84 1.66 -8.60 31.24
N ARG A 85 2.58 -9.40 31.78
CA ARG A 85 2.28 -10.75 32.27
C ARG A 85 1.22 -10.70 33.37
N ALA A 86 0.19 -11.52 33.22
CA ALA A 86 -0.82 -11.70 34.23
C ALA A 86 -0.23 -12.42 35.46
N GLY A 87 -0.47 -11.87 36.65
CA GLY A 87 -0.17 -12.57 37.89
C GLY A 87 -1.06 -13.81 38.05
N ASN A 88 -0.60 -14.79 38.84
CA ASN A 88 -1.25 -16.10 39.00
C ASN A 88 -2.76 -16.04 39.30
N LYS A 89 -3.22 -15.03 40.04
CA LYS A 89 -4.64 -14.87 40.42
C LYS A 89 -5.56 -14.53 39.24
N VAL A 90 -5.05 -13.89 38.19
CA VAL A 90 -5.82 -13.40 37.04
C VAL A 90 -5.42 -14.06 35.72
N ALA A 91 -4.44 -14.96 35.75
CA ALA A 91 -3.94 -15.70 34.60
C ALA A 91 -5.04 -16.51 33.86
N GLY A 92 -5.96 -17.12 34.60
CA GLY A 92 -7.05 -17.92 34.03
C GLY A 92 -8.10 -17.09 33.27
N SER A 93 -8.28 -15.83 33.65
CA SER A 93 -9.22 -14.87 33.04
C SER A 93 -8.54 -13.85 32.14
N ALA A 94 -7.25 -14.05 31.83
CA ALA A 94 -6.48 -13.12 31.01
C ALA A 94 -7.11 -13.02 29.61
N PRO A 95 -7.33 -11.79 29.09
CA PRO A 95 -7.95 -11.58 27.77
C PRO A 95 -7.05 -12.01 26.60
N THR A 96 -5.75 -12.25 26.84
CA THR A 96 -4.83 -12.69 25.79
C THR A 96 -3.84 -13.73 26.32
N ARG A 97 -3.53 -14.72 25.50
CA ARG A 97 -2.45 -15.69 25.72
C ARG A 97 -1.46 -15.64 24.56
N LEU A 98 -0.19 -15.55 24.90
CA LEU A 98 0.93 -15.48 23.95
C LEU A 98 1.73 -16.78 23.99
N TYR A 99 2.19 -17.22 22.84
CA TYR A 99 2.96 -18.46 22.71
C TYR A 99 4.27 -18.15 22.01
N PHE A 100 5.38 -18.53 22.64
CA PHE A 100 6.72 -18.24 22.15
C PHE A 100 7.49 -19.53 21.87
N ASP A 101 8.34 -19.50 20.84
CA ASP A 101 9.31 -20.57 20.63
C ASP A 101 10.51 -20.46 21.58
N ALA A 102 11.47 -21.39 21.42
CA ALA A 102 12.71 -21.42 22.21
C ALA A 102 13.57 -20.15 22.03
N ASP A 103 13.48 -19.50 20.88
CA ASP A 103 14.20 -18.25 20.55
C ASP A 103 13.46 -16.99 21.05
N ARG A 104 12.32 -17.17 21.74
CA ARG A 104 11.41 -16.11 22.19
C ARG A 104 10.76 -15.31 21.07
N ARG A 105 10.56 -15.92 19.89
CA ARG A 105 9.72 -15.37 18.82
C ARG A 105 8.25 -15.65 19.11
N LEU A 106 7.39 -14.69 18.83
CA LEU A 106 5.95 -14.79 19.09
C LEU A 106 5.29 -15.62 17.98
N CYS A 107 4.86 -16.83 18.31
CA CYS A 107 4.32 -17.78 17.34
C CYS A 107 2.79 -17.73 17.22
N ARG A 108 2.11 -17.47 18.33
CA ARG A 108 0.64 -17.45 18.39
C ARG A 108 0.16 -16.47 19.45
N ILE A 109 -0.95 -15.84 19.15
CA ILE A 109 -1.69 -14.93 20.01
C ILE A 109 -3.12 -15.45 20.03
N GLU A 110 -3.66 -15.71 21.21
CA GLU A 110 -5.06 -16.08 21.38
C GLU A 110 -5.79 -14.98 22.14
N ARG A 111 -6.95 -14.56 21.62
CA ARG A 111 -7.84 -13.56 22.21
C ARG A 111 -9.01 -14.25 22.89
N TYR A 112 -9.26 -13.91 24.14
CA TYR A 112 -10.36 -14.47 24.92
C TYR A 112 -11.33 -13.38 25.32
N ARG A 113 -12.62 -13.66 25.15
CA ARG A 113 -13.71 -12.81 25.62
C ARG A 113 -14.39 -13.41 26.86
N PRO A 114 -14.84 -12.59 27.82
CA PRO A 114 -15.58 -13.08 28.98
C PRO A 114 -17.04 -13.39 28.60
N ILE A 115 -17.42 -14.67 28.63
CA ILE A 115 -18.82 -15.11 28.49
C ILE A 115 -19.27 -15.75 29.79
N ARG A 116 -20.25 -15.14 30.47
CA ARG A 116 -20.83 -15.65 31.73
C ARG A 116 -19.75 -16.02 32.77
N GLY A 117 -18.74 -15.16 32.91
CA GLY A 117 -17.61 -15.35 33.84
C GLY A 117 -16.56 -16.39 33.41
N LYS A 118 -16.67 -16.96 32.21
CA LYS A 118 -15.66 -17.86 31.62
C LYS A 118 -14.93 -17.16 30.49
N ALA A 119 -13.60 -17.37 30.42
CA ALA A 119 -12.81 -16.96 29.26
C ALA A 119 -13.10 -17.93 28.11
N VAL A 120 -13.66 -17.41 27.02
CA VAL A 120 -13.95 -18.17 25.80
C VAL A 120 -13.04 -17.64 24.70
N LEU A 121 -12.34 -18.53 24.01
CA LEU A 121 -11.48 -18.17 22.89
C LEU A 121 -12.35 -17.61 21.75
N ASP A 122 -11.97 -16.45 21.26
CA ASP A 122 -12.73 -15.66 20.26
C ASP A 122 -11.99 -15.61 18.92
N GLY A 123 -10.68 -15.83 18.93
CA GLY A 123 -9.83 -15.75 17.76
C GLY A 123 -8.40 -15.35 18.14
N GLY A 124 -7.68 -14.73 17.21
CA GLY A 124 -6.28 -14.34 17.42
C GLY A 124 -5.43 -14.50 16.16
N PHE A 125 -4.12 -14.70 16.36
CA PHE A 125 -3.14 -14.71 15.29
C PHE A 125 -2.19 -15.92 15.37
N THR A 126 -1.79 -16.46 14.22
CA THR A 126 -0.63 -17.34 14.07
C THR A 126 0.42 -16.64 13.23
N LEU A 127 1.70 -16.80 13.57
CA LEU A 127 2.82 -16.10 12.93
C LEU A 127 3.84 -17.10 12.37
N ALA A 128 4.37 -16.80 11.19
CA ALA A 128 5.49 -17.51 10.57
C ALA A 128 6.66 -16.57 10.33
N TYR A 129 7.86 -17.11 10.53
CA TYR A 129 9.12 -16.44 10.34
C TYR A 129 9.94 -17.14 9.26
N ASP A 130 10.78 -16.39 8.56
CA ASP A 130 11.77 -16.97 7.65
C ASP A 130 12.99 -17.53 8.42
N ALA A 131 13.94 -18.12 7.68
CA ALA A 131 15.14 -18.72 8.25
C ALA A 131 16.05 -17.70 8.96
N THR A 132 15.90 -16.40 8.68
CA THR A 132 16.64 -15.32 9.36
C THR A 132 15.92 -14.84 10.64
N GLY A 133 14.71 -15.36 10.90
CA GLY A 133 13.89 -14.96 12.03
C GLY A 133 13.06 -13.71 11.78
N ALA A 134 12.98 -13.20 10.55
CA ALA A 134 12.12 -12.08 10.20
C ALA A 134 10.68 -12.54 9.94
N LEU A 135 9.69 -11.72 10.30
CA LEU A 135 8.28 -12.02 10.04
C LEU A 135 8.07 -12.23 8.54
N LYS A 136 7.55 -13.41 8.20
CA LYS A 136 7.23 -13.81 6.83
C LYS A 136 5.74 -13.74 6.57
N ALA A 137 4.91 -14.12 7.55
CA ALA A 137 3.47 -14.09 7.43
C ALA A 137 2.76 -14.12 8.78
N TYR A 138 1.49 -13.71 8.79
CA TYR A 138 0.56 -14.05 9.85
C TYR A 138 -0.82 -14.38 9.28
N THR A 139 -1.56 -15.24 9.98
CA THR A 139 -2.97 -15.48 9.74
C THR A 139 -3.76 -14.98 10.94
N GLU A 140 -4.75 -14.13 10.71
CA GLU A 140 -5.76 -13.81 11.72
C GLU A 140 -6.92 -14.79 11.59
N TYR A 141 -7.39 -15.28 12.74
CA TYR A 141 -8.54 -16.15 12.86
C TYR A 141 -9.62 -15.49 13.72
N GLY A 142 -10.87 -15.71 13.33
CA GLY A 142 -12.07 -15.36 14.11
C GLY A 142 -12.99 -16.57 14.25
N GLU A 143 -13.88 -16.51 15.25
CA GLU A 143 -14.90 -17.53 15.47
C GLU A 143 -15.85 -17.65 14.27
N ALA A 144 -16.00 -18.87 13.73
CA ALA A 144 -16.75 -19.16 12.52
C ALA A 144 -18.13 -19.77 12.81
N GLY A 145 -18.94 -19.11 13.65
CA GLY A 145 -20.27 -19.60 13.99
C GLY A 145 -20.31 -20.94 14.74
N ALA A 146 -21.41 -21.24 15.41
CA ALA A 146 -21.47 -22.31 16.42
C ALA A 146 -21.54 -23.76 15.88
N SER A 147 -21.46 -23.99 14.56
CA SER A 147 -21.89 -25.28 13.96
C SER A 147 -20.96 -25.90 12.91
N GLY A 148 -19.69 -25.51 12.83
CA GLY A 148 -18.71 -26.08 11.88
C GLY A 148 -17.66 -26.99 12.54
N ASP A 149 -17.11 -27.93 11.76
CA ASP A 149 -15.96 -28.79 12.16
C ASP A 149 -14.65 -27.98 12.39
N GLN A 150 -14.60 -26.74 11.87
CA GLN A 150 -13.55 -25.76 12.14
C GLN A 150 -14.16 -24.53 12.83
N PRO A 151 -14.09 -24.43 14.16
CA PRO A 151 -14.72 -23.33 14.91
C PRO A 151 -14.04 -21.98 14.70
N TYR A 152 -12.85 -21.95 14.09
CA TYR A 152 -12.13 -20.73 13.75
C TYR A 152 -11.78 -20.72 12.27
N GLN A 153 -12.11 -19.64 11.58
CA GLN A 153 -11.77 -19.46 10.17
C GLN A 153 -10.80 -18.29 9.99
N PRO A 154 -9.91 -18.37 8.99
CA PRO A 154 -9.02 -17.27 8.67
C PRO A 154 -9.85 -16.07 8.20
N THR A 155 -9.69 -14.93 8.87
CA THR A 155 -10.31 -13.66 8.49
C THR A 155 -9.37 -12.78 7.67
N ARG A 156 -8.05 -13.06 7.74
CA ARG A 156 -7.00 -12.33 7.02
C ARG A 156 -5.71 -13.14 6.95
N ARG A 157 -4.96 -13.02 5.84
CA ARG A 157 -3.59 -13.54 5.73
C ARG A 157 -2.64 -12.52 5.12
N ALA A 158 -1.76 -11.95 5.93
CA ALA A 158 -0.77 -10.99 5.44
C ALA A 158 0.63 -11.59 5.38
N CYS A 159 1.43 -11.14 4.41
CA CYS A 159 2.79 -11.64 4.17
C CYS A 159 3.77 -10.55 3.82
N VAL A 160 5.02 -10.84 4.17
CA VAL A 160 6.16 -9.97 3.93
C VAL A 160 7.17 -10.77 3.11
N GLN A 161 7.37 -10.36 1.87
CA GLN A 161 8.29 -11.00 0.94
C GLN A 161 9.62 -10.24 0.91
N ARG A 162 10.71 -11.01 0.88
CA ARG A 162 12.08 -10.47 0.83
C ARG A 162 12.89 -11.18 -0.25
N ASP A 163 13.85 -10.47 -0.82
CA ASP A 163 14.87 -11.07 -1.69
C ASP A 163 15.91 -11.86 -0.88
N ALA A 164 16.87 -12.46 -1.58
CA ALA A 164 17.95 -13.25 -0.97
C ALA A 164 18.88 -12.42 -0.06
N GLN A 165 18.85 -11.09 -0.18
CA GLN A 165 19.61 -10.15 0.64
C GLN A 165 18.78 -9.65 1.84
N GLY A 166 17.57 -10.17 2.05
CA GLY A 166 16.68 -9.79 3.14
C GLY A 166 15.97 -8.45 2.92
N ARG A 167 16.01 -7.89 1.71
CA ARG A 167 15.36 -6.61 1.39
C ARG A 167 13.90 -6.86 1.05
N LEU A 168 13.03 -5.99 1.55
CA LEU A 168 11.59 -6.07 1.28
C LEU A 168 11.32 -5.90 -0.22
N THR A 169 10.54 -6.82 -0.79
CA THR A 169 10.09 -6.83 -2.19
C THR A 169 8.58 -6.68 -2.32
N ALA A 170 7.81 -7.22 -1.36
CA ALA A 170 6.38 -7.01 -1.28
C ALA A 170 5.82 -7.13 0.15
N PHE A 171 4.74 -6.40 0.40
CA PHE A 171 3.80 -6.66 1.49
C PHE A 171 2.44 -6.97 0.88
N ILE A 172 1.78 -8.02 1.34
CA ILE A 172 0.45 -8.45 0.87
C ILE A 172 -0.43 -8.50 2.10
N ASP A 173 -1.51 -7.71 2.15
CA ASP A 173 -2.34 -7.59 3.35
C ASP A 173 -3.39 -8.72 3.46
N ASP A 174 -3.75 -9.32 2.33
CA ASP A 174 -4.64 -10.49 2.30
C ASP A 174 -4.36 -11.40 1.09
N GLY A 175 -4.62 -12.69 1.20
CA GLY A 175 -4.56 -13.64 0.08
C GLY A 175 -3.16 -14.12 -0.32
N CYS A 176 -2.23 -14.20 0.63
CA CYS A 176 -0.96 -14.86 0.35
C CYS A 176 -1.12 -16.36 0.09
N SER A 177 -0.43 -16.87 -0.95
CA SER A 177 -0.06 -18.28 -1.01
C SER A 177 1.29 -18.47 -0.30
N LEU A 178 1.28 -19.07 0.89
CA LEU A 178 2.51 -19.52 1.56
C LEU A 178 2.97 -20.79 0.84
N GLY A 179 3.76 -20.58 -0.21
CA GLY A 179 3.95 -21.56 -1.28
C GLY A 179 4.38 -22.96 -0.85
N SER A 180 4.04 -23.92 -1.71
CA SER A 180 5.05 -24.85 -2.18
C SER A 180 5.88 -24.14 -3.26
N ALA A 181 7.18 -24.04 -3.07
CA ALA A 181 8.10 -23.55 -4.08
C ALA A 181 7.87 -24.32 -5.39
N GLY A 182 7.46 -23.61 -6.45
CA GLY A 182 7.19 -24.18 -7.78
C GLY A 182 5.72 -24.28 -8.20
N SER A 183 4.75 -23.84 -7.40
CA SER A 183 3.34 -23.80 -7.85
C SER A 183 3.04 -22.49 -8.59
N THR A 184 2.93 -22.59 -9.92
CA THR A 184 2.06 -21.69 -10.69
C THR A 184 0.68 -21.70 -10.06
N ALA A 185 0.17 -20.50 -9.74
CA ALA A 185 -1.09 -20.24 -9.05
C ALA A 185 -2.22 -21.21 -9.43
N SER A 186 -2.75 -21.94 -8.44
CA SER A 186 -4.06 -22.57 -8.57
C SER A 186 -5.13 -21.58 -8.14
N ALA A 187 -5.64 -20.85 -9.11
CA ALA A 187 -6.81 -19.98 -9.02
C ALA A 187 -8.12 -20.79 -8.90
N THR A 188 -8.24 -21.68 -7.91
CA THR A 188 -9.42 -22.54 -7.74
C THR A 188 -10.24 -22.26 -6.48
N THR A 189 -9.86 -21.25 -5.69
CA THR A 189 -10.83 -20.53 -4.84
C THR A 189 -10.63 -19.04 -5.10
N GLY A 190 -11.62 -18.42 -5.76
CA GLY A 190 -11.58 -17.04 -6.27
C GLY A 190 -11.60 -15.96 -5.19
N THR A 191 -10.71 -16.04 -4.19
CA THR A 191 -10.38 -14.88 -3.36
C THR A 191 -9.30 -14.10 -4.11
N ALA A 192 -9.68 -12.95 -4.65
CA ALA A 192 -8.71 -11.98 -5.14
C ALA A 192 -7.75 -11.68 -3.98
N ALA A 193 -6.44 -11.80 -4.18
CA ALA A 193 -5.49 -11.31 -3.17
C ALA A 193 -5.82 -9.85 -2.82
N GLY A 194 -5.73 -9.50 -1.54
CA GLY A 194 -6.05 -8.17 -1.05
C GLY A 194 -5.05 -7.12 -1.53
N ALA A 195 -5.17 -5.93 -0.96
CA ALA A 195 -4.23 -4.84 -1.23
C ALA A 195 -2.78 -5.30 -1.00
N SER A 196 -1.88 -4.89 -1.89
CA SER A 196 -0.46 -5.18 -1.78
C SER A 196 0.38 -3.96 -2.10
N ARG A 197 1.60 -3.94 -1.56
CA ARG A 197 2.61 -2.92 -1.84
C ARG A 197 3.90 -3.59 -2.28
N HIS A 198 4.42 -3.17 -3.43
CA HIS A 198 5.65 -3.70 -4.00
C HIS A 198 6.78 -2.67 -3.94
N TYR A 199 8.00 -3.14 -3.75
CA TYR A 199 9.19 -2.32 -3.53
C TYR A 199 10.21 -2.62 -4.61
N VAL A 200 10.27 -1.75 -5.61
CA VAL A 200 11.14 -1.93 -6.78
C VAL A 200 12.49 -1.29 -6.50
N ARG A 201 13.56 -2.07 -6.68
CA ARG A 201 14.93 -1.63 -6.42
C ARG A 201 15.79 -1.73 -7.66
N ASP A 202 16.82 -0.90 -7.72
CA ASP A 202 17.90 -1.07 -8.69
C ASP A 202 18.84 -2.22 -8.30
N ALA A 203 19.81 -2.52 -9.16
CA ALA A 203 20.80 -3.57 -8.94
C ALA A 203 21.70 -3.34 -7.71
N SER A 204 21.89 -2.08 -7.28
CA SER A 204 22.64 -1.74 -6.07
C SER A 204 21.82 -1.95 -4.79
N GLY A 205 20.50 -1.96 -4.91
CA GLY A 205 19.53 -2.04 -3.81
C GLY A 205 18.85 -0.73 -3.46
N GLY A 206 19.13 0.34 -4.19
CA GLY A 206 18.44 1.62 -4.08
C GLY A 206 16.95 1.44 -4.37
N LEU A 207 16.09 1.96 -3.49
CA LEU A 207 14.65 1.90 -3.68
C LEU A 207 14.26 2.93 -4.75
N LEU A 208 13.71 2.47 -5.87
CA LEU A 208 13.32 3.31 -7.00
C LEU A 208 11.85 3.70 -6.90
N ARG A 209 10.99 2.73 -6.56
CA ARG A 209 9.54 2.89 -6.55
C ARG A 209 8.87 2.06 -5.49
N VAL A 210 7.73 2.55 -5.04
CA VAL A 210 6.77 1.82 -4.23
C VAL A 210 5.43 1.82 -4.96
N ILE A 211 4.90 0.62 -5.24
CA ILE A 211 3.70 0.42 -6.05
C ILE A 211 2.59 -0.10 -5.15
N ASP A 212 1.49 0.64 -5.07
CA ASP A 212 0.28 0.27 -4.33
C ASP A 212 -0.72 -0.40 -5.28
N LEU A 213 -1.06 -1.66 -5.00
CA LEU A 213 -2.11 -2.41 -5.69
C LEU A 213 -3.35 -2.45 -4.79
N ALA A 214 -4.50 -1.99 -5.30
CA ALA A 214 -5.78 -2.13 -4.58
C ALA A 214 -6.42 -3.51 -4.78
N SER A 215 -6.09 -4.17 -5.89
CA SER A 215 -6.51 -5.53 -6.22
C SER A 215 -5.40 -6.24 -7.01
N PRO A 216 -5.45 -7.58 -7.17
CA PRO A 216 -4.37 -8.33 -7.80
C PRO A 216 -4.12 -7.86 -9.23
N GLY A 217 -2.89 -7.43 -9.50
CA GLY A 217 -2.50 -6.96 -10.83
C GLY A 217 -3.06 -5.60 -11.23
N GLN A 218 -3.72 -4.87 -10.32
CA GLN A 218 -4.22 -3.51 -10.60
C GLN A 218 -3.56 -2.48 -9.68
N PRO A 219 -2.58 -1.72 -10.19
CA PRO A 219 -1.97 -0.62 -9.46
C PRO A 219 -2.91 0.57 -9.41
N VAL A 220 -3.02 1.16 -8.23
CA VAL A 220 -3.72 2.43 -8.02
C VAL A 220 -2.75 3.59 -7.86
N ALA A 221 -1.52 3.32 -7.41
CA ALA A 221 -0.50 4.35 -7.30
C ALA A 221 0.94 3.82 -7.39
N VAL A 222 1.85 4.71 -7.80
CA VAL A 222 3.30 4.51 -7.83
C VAL A 222 3.97 5.73 -7.23
N GLN A 223 4.63 5.56 -6.09
CA GLN A 223 5.52 6.56 -5.51
C GLN A 223 6.93 6.36 -6.05
N THR A 224 7.50 7.37 -6.71
CA THR A 224 8.92 7.35 -7.12
C THR A 224 9.82 7.86 -6.00
N LEU A 225 11.10 7.48 -6.03
CA LEU A 225 12.10 7.93 -5.08
C LEU A 225 13.36 8.40 -5.82
N ASP A 226 14.02 9.41 -5.27
CA ASP A 226 15.33 9.85 -5.75
C ASP A 226 16.47 8.92 -5.26
N ALA A 227 17.70 9.19 -5.71
CA ALA A 227 18.87 8.40 -5.33
C ALA A 227 19.20 8.44 -3.83
N GLN A 228 18.66 9.42 -3.09
CA GLN A 228 18.79 9.54 -1.64
C GLN A 228 17.63 8.88 -0.88
N GLY A 229 16.66 8.29 -1.60
CA GLY A 229 15.47 7.67 -1.04
C GLY A 229 14.40 8.66 -0.60
N LYS A 230 14.43 9.91 -1.09
CA LYS A 230 13.35 10.87 -0.84
C LYS A 230 12.20 10.65 -1.81
N PRO A 231 10.93 10.75 -1.35
CA PRO A 231 9.77 10.67 -2.22
C PRO A 231 9.81 11.76 -3.32
N GLY A 232 9.72 11.32 -4.58
CA GLY A 232 9.47 12.15 -5.76
C GLY A 232 7.97 12.24 -6.11
N PRO A 233 7.62 12.40 -7.39
CA PRO A 233 6.23 12.36 -7.85
C PRO A 233 5.50 11.05 -7.48
N ARG A 234 4.23 11.18 -7.09
CA ARG A 234 3.29 10.07 -6.92
C ARG A 234 2.37 10.01 -8.14
N TYR A 235 2.44 8.93 -8.90
CA TYR A 235 1.54 8.69 -10.01
C TYR A 235 0.34 7.87 -9.56
N VAL A 236 -0.84 8.17 -10.08
CA VAL A 236 -2.08 7.43 -9.78
C VAL A 236 -2.78 7.05 -11.07
N LEU A 237 -3.54 5.95 -11.04
CA LEU A 237 -4.48 5.57 -12.09
C LEU A 237 -5.90 5.73 -11.54
N GLN A 238 -6.66 6.67 -12.08
CA GLN A 238 -8.01 6.96 -11.60
C GLN A 238 -8.99 7.17 -12.76
N SER A 239 -10.27 6.88 -12.51
CA SER A 239 -11.35 7.20 -13.46
C SER A 239 -11.55 8.72 -13.48
N LEU A 240 -11.69 9.28 -14.68
CA LEU A 240 -11.84 10.71 -14.88
C LEU A 240 -13.28 11.22 -14.70
N GLY A 241 -14.23 10.35 -14.37
CA GLY A 241 -15.65 10.72 -14.24
C GLY A 241 -16.23 11.34 -15.52
N ASP A 242 -17.42 11.94 -15.41
CA ASP A 242 -18.28 12.35 -16.55
C ASP A 242 -17.74 13.51 -17.42
N PHE A 243 -16.54 14.05 -17.15
CA PHE A 243 -16.04 15.27 -17.80
C PHE A 243 -14.95 15.03 -18.85
N ALA A 244 -14.45 13.79 -19.01
CA ALA A 244 -13.54 13.43 -20.09
C ALA A 244 -14.33 12.99 -21.35
N PRO A 245 -13.94 13.41 -22.57
CA PRO A 245 -14.52 12.85 -23.80
C PRO A 245 -14.20 11.36 -23.87
N GLY A 246 -15.18 10.50 -23.58
CA GLY A 246 -15.01 9.03 -23.61
C GLY A 246 -15.60 8.24 -22.44
N GLY A 247 -16.26 8.86 -21.45
CA GLY A 247 -16.79 8.15 -20.28
C GLY A 247 -15.67 7.61 -19.38
N ASP A 248 -15.97 6.58 -18.56
CA ASP A 248 -15.13 5.89 -17.55
C ASP A 248 -13.74 5.43 -18.06
N THR A 249 -12.91 6.38 -18.46
CA THR A 249 -11.56 6.16 -18.94
C THR A 249 -10.59 6.41 -17.79
N LEU A 250 -9.80 5.39 -17.49
CA LEU A 250 -8.72 5.50 -16.52
C LEU A 250 -7.57 6.27 -17.15
N ALA A 251 -7.09 7.31 -16.47
CA ALA A 251 -5.87 8.01 -16.85
C ALA A 251 -4.85 7.93 -15.74
N ALA A 252 -3.60 7.67 -16.13
CA ALA A 252 -2.46 7.72 -15.25
C ALA A 252 -1.86 9.13 -15.25
N TYR A 253 -1.57 9.72 -14.11
CA TYR A 253 -1.00 11.07 -14.02
C TYR A 253 -0.24 11.29 -12.71
N ALA A 254 0.63 12.30 -12.68
CA ALA A 254 1.30 12.72 -11.46
C ALA A 254 0.31 13.48 -10.56
N ALA A 255 -0.09 12.86 -9.45
CA ALA A 255 -1.02 13.45 -8.50
C ALA A 255 -0.40 14.70 -7.84
N PRO A 256 -1.17 15.80 -7.71
CA PRO A 256 -0.72 16.95 -6.93
C PRO A 256 -0.53 16.57 -5.47
N PRO A 257 0.40 17.24 -4.76
CA PRO A 257 0.54 17.06 -3.33
C PRO A 257 -0.73 17.52 -2.61
N GLY A 258 -1.13 16.77 -1.57
CA GLY A 258 -2.33 17.08 -0.80
C GLY A 258 -3.63 16.79 -1.55
N LYS A 259 -4.72 17.42 -1.10
CA LYS A 259 -6.04 17.30 -1.73
C LYS A 259 -6.33 18.57 -2.52
N PRO A 260 -6.29 18.54 -3.87
CA PRO A 260 -6.59 19.71 -4.67
C PRO A 260 -8.04 20.14 -4.46
N SER A 261 -8.27 21.45 -4.38
CA SER A 261 -9.59 22.09 -4.38
C SER A 261 -10.26 21.97 -5.75
N ASP A 262 -9.47 22.17 -6.81
CA ASP A 262 -9.89 22.10 -8.19
C ASP A 262 -10.03 20.67 -8.72
N ARG A 263 -10.91 20.51 -9.70
CA ARG A 263 -11.04 19.26 -10.45
C ARG A 263 -9.80 19.04 -11.31
N LEU A 264 -9.32 17.80 -11.33
CA LEU A 264 -8.18 17.39 -12.13
C LEU A 264 -8.63 16.96 -13.53
N PHE A 265 -7.87 17.35 -14.54
CA PHE A 265 -8.11 16.99 -15.94
C PHE A 265 -6.81 16.50 -16.60
N PRO A 266 -6.43 15.23 -16.36
CA PRO A 266 -5.38 14.54 -17.10
C PRO A 266 -5.71 14.49 -18.58
N VAL A 267 -4.80 14.98 -19.41
CA VAL A 267 -4.99 15.13 -20.85
C VAL A 267 -3.80 14.56 -21.61
N HIS A 268 -4.07 13.80 -22.67
CA HIS A 268 -3.06 13.37 -23.62
C HIS A 268 -2.74 14.51 -24.60
N ARG A 269 -1.55 14.48 -25.20
CA ARG A 269 -1.06 15.61 -26.00
C ARG A 269 -1.94 15.94 -27.20
N ASP A 270 -2.46 14.93 -27.86
CA ASP A 270 -3.40 15.02 -28.98
C ASP A 270 -4.76 15.59 -28.58
N ALA A 271 -5.23 15.29 -27.36
CA ALA A 271 -6.48 15.84 -26.83
C ALA A 271 -6.43 17.35 -26.55
N LEU A 272 -5.24 17.97 -26.49
CA LEU A 272 -5.12 19.43 -26.40
C LEU A 272 -5.64 20.17 -27.64
N ALA A 273 -5.83 19.48 -28.77
CA ALA A 273 -6.36 20.12 -29.98
C ALA A 273 -7.76 20.70 -29.80
N ALA A 274 -8.56 20.11 -28.90
CA ALA A 274 -9.92 20.51 -28.62
C ALA A 274 -10.29 20.20 -27.17
N LEU A 275 -10.27 21.21 -26.30
CA LEU A 275 -10.63 21.04 -24.89
C LEU A 275 -12.15 21.19 -24.68
N PRO A 276 -12.78 20.38 -23.82
CA PRO A 276 -14.23 20.41 -23.63
C PRO A 276 -14.67 21.68 -22.90
N VAL A 277 -15.75 22.31 -23.39
CA VAL A 277 -16.38 23.49 -22.78
C VAL A 277 -17.84 23.18 -22.47
N ASP A 278 -18.34 23.78 -21.40
CA ASP A 278 -19.74 23.58 -20.97
C ASP A 278 -20.70 24.51 -21.73
N VAL A 279 -20.26 25.72 -22.09
CA VAL A 279 -21.04 26.73 -22.81
C VAL A 279 -20.25 27.24 -24.01
N PRO A 280 -20.63 26.89 -25.26
CA PRO A 280 -19.85 27.22 -26.44
C PRO A 280 -19.60 28.72 -26.66
N ASP A 281 -20.54 29.58 -26.27
CA ASP A 281 -20.45 31.02 -26.51
C ASP A 281 -19.58 31.77 -25.50
N ASN A 282 -19.08 31.10 -24.46
CA ASN A 282 -18.24 31.73 -23.45
C ASN A 282 -16.77 31.84 -23.92
N PRO A 283 -16.07 32.92 -23.51
CA PRO A 283 -14.64 32.99 -23.70
C PRO A 283 -13.93 31.96 -22.82
N TRP A 284 -12.84 31.41 -23.33
CA TRP A 284 -12.03 30.42 -22.64
C TRP A 284 -10.57 30.82 -22.63
N ARG A 285 -9.82 30.33 -21.63
CA ARG A 285 -8.36 30.51 -21.58
C ARG A 285 -7.66 29.37 -20.86
N VAL A 286 -6.44 29.08 -21.27
CA VAL A 286 -5.49 28.23 -20.55
C VAL A 286 -4.39 29.13 -20.01
N VAL A 287 -4.13 29.05 -18.71
CA VAL A 287 -3.14 29.88 -18.03
C VAL A 287 -2.21 29.04 -17.19
N ARG A 288 -1.00 29.54 -16.99
CA ARG A 288 -0.08 29.09 -15.94
C ARG A 288 -0.14 30.07 -14.78
N ILE A 289 -0.33 29.56 -13.57
CA ILE A 289 -0.15 30.34 -12.33
C ILE A 289 1.34 30.53 -12.05
N LYS A 290 1.77 31.75 -11.73
CA LYS A 290 3.17 32.06 -11.39
C LYS A 290 3.66 31.22 -10.20
N ASP A 291 4.96 30.91 -10.17
CA ASP A 291 5.55 29.97 -9.20
C ASP A 291 5.50 30.49 -7.74
N ASP A 292 5.45 31.80 -7.54
CA ASP A 292 5.39 32.46 -6.24
C ASP A 292 4.00 32.44 -5.59
N VAL A 293 2.97 32.06 -6.35
CA VAL A 293 1.61 31.88 -5.83
C VAL A 293 1.47 30.50 -5.19
N PRO A 294 0.99 30.39 -3.94
CA PRO A 294 0.71 29.10 -3.31
C PRO A 294 -0.35 28.29 -4.08
N LEU A 295 -0.17 26.96 -4.13
CA LEU A 295 -1.09 26.06 -4.86
C LEU A 295 -2.45 25.89 -4.15
N ASP A 296 -2.52 26.17 -2.85
CA ASP A 296 -3.70 26.05 -2.01
C ASP A 296 -4.47 27.38 -1.84
N ASP A 297 -3.97 28.47 -2.41
CA ASP A 297 -4.66 29.77 -2.41
C ASP A 297 -5.55 29.90 -3.66
N ASP A 298 -6.78 29.44 -3.50
CA ASP A 298 -7.79 29.53 -4.56
C ASP A 298 -8.02 30.98 -4.96
N MET A 299 -7.99 31.98 -4.06
CA MET A 299 -8.32 33.36 -4.40
C MET A 299 -7.26 34.02 -5.28
N LEU A 300 -5.97 33.87 -4.94
CA LEU A 300 -4.87 34.49 -5.70
C LEU A 300 -4.73 33.89 -7.09
N SER A 301 -5.07 32.61 -7.27
CA SER A 301 -4.97 31.97 -8.58
C SER A 301 -6.02 32.45 -9.59
N TRP A 302 -7.08 33.14 -9.17
CA TRP A 302 -8.05 33.82 -10.08
C TRP A 302 -7.60 35.22 -10.53
N ASP A 303 -6.60 35.82 -9.86
CA ASP A 303 -6.07 37.14 -10.21
C ASP A 303 -5.36 37.09 -11.58
N PRO A 304 -5.78 37.89 -12.57
CA PRO A 304 -5.09 37.99 -13.86
C PRO A 304 -3.61 38.35 -13.72
N ASP A 305 -3.22 39.14 -12.71
CA ASP A 305 -1.83 39.52 -12.50
C ASP A 305 -0.98 38.36 -11.97
N ALA A 306 -1.61 37.33 -11.41
CA ALA A 306 -0.98 36.07 -10.99
C ALA A 306 -0.87 35.04 -12.13
N GLN A 307 -1.41 35.34 -13.32
CA GLN A 307 -1.55 34.41 -14.44
C GLN A 307 -0.60 34.75 -15.59
N THR A 308 -0.19 33.72 -16.33
CA THR A 308 0.42 33.85 -17.66
C THR A 308 -0.48 33.13 -18.64
N VAL A 309 -1.07 33.86 -19.58
CA VAL A 309 -1.94 33.28 -20.60
C VAL A 309 -1.11 32.47 -21.60
N LEU A 310 -1.46 31.20 -21.77
CA LEU A 310 -0.82 30.27 -22.70
C LEU A 310 -1.65 30.11 -23.98
N ALA A 311 -2.98 30.16 -23.84
CA ALA A 311 -3.94 30.09 -24.93
C ALA A 311 -5.24 30.78 -24.52
N GLU A 312 -5.96 31.36 -25.48
CA GLU A 312 -7.28 31.95 -25.24
C GLU A 312 -8.09 31.99 -26.54
N GLY A 313 -9.41 32.10 -26.40
CA GLY A 313 -10.34 32.28 -27.50
C GLY A 313 -11.61 33.01 -27.05
N ALA A 314 -12.11 33.89 -27.91
CA ALA A 314 -13.30 34.71 -27.63
C ALA A 314 -14.60 33.90 -27.65
N GLN A 315 -14.63 32.81 -28.42
CA GLN A 315 -15.74 31.88 -28.52
C GLN A 315 -15.20 30.46 -28.70
N SER A 316 -15.93 29.50 -28.18
CA SER A 316 -15.67 28.08 -28.40
C SER A 316 -16.49 27.57 -29.57
N THR A 317 -16.15 26.40 -30.11
CA THR A 317 -16.97 25.72 -31.12
C THR A 317 -17.82 24.64 -30.45
N PRO A 318 -18.83 24.06 -31.13
CA PRO A 318 -19.48 22.83 -30.66
C PRO A 318 -18.49 21.68 -30.43
N GLY A 319 -17.30 21.73 -31.05
CA GLY A 319 -16.20 20.80 -30.84
C GLY A 319 -15.26 21.15 -29.69
N GLY A 320 -15.53 22.21 -28.92
CA GLY A 320 -14.69 22.64 -27.79
C GLY A 320 -13.87 23.91 -28.05
N ALA A 321 -12.98 24.21 -27.11
CA ALA A 321 -11.94 25.21 -27.19
C ALA A 321 -10.81 24.70 -28.10
N ILE A 322 -10.69 25.28 -29.29
CA ILE A 322 -9.73 24.85 -30.31
C ILE A 322 -8.40 25.56 -30.11
N LEU A 323 -7.34 24.81 -29.85
CA LEU A 323 -5.99 25.35 -29.68
C LEU A 323 -5.19 25.19 -30.97
N THR A 324 -4.48 26.25 -31.38
CA THR A 324 -3.49 26.15 -32.47
C THR A 324 -2.32 25.24 -32.07
N PRO A 325 -1.57 24.66 -33.02
CA PRO A 325 -0.41 23.83 -32.70
C PRO A 325 0.63 24.52 -31.80
N ALA A 326 0.82 25.83 -31.95
CA ALA A 326 1.72 26.61 -31.11
C ALA A 326 1.20 26.73 -29.66
N GLN A 327 -0.11 26.95 -29.48
CA GLN A 327 -0.76 26.95 -28.17
C GLN A 327 -0.71 25.58 -27.50
N GLN A 328 -0.98 24.50 -28.25
CA GLN A 328 -0.86 23.13 -27.75
C GLN A 328 0.56 22.85 -27.23
N GLN A 329 1.58 23.26 -27.97
CA GLN A 329 2.98 23.12 -27.55
C GLN A 329 3.27 23.91 -26.27
N ALA A 330 2.84 25.17 -26.20
CA ALA A 330 3.04 26.02 -25.03
C ALA A 330 2.36 25.45 -23.77
N VAL A 331 1.13 24.97 -23.90
CA VAL A 331 0.38 24.33 -22.81
C VAL A 331 1.06 23.04 -22.36
N TRP A 332 1.48 22.18 -23.30
CA TRP A 332 2.15 20.92 -22.97
C TRP A 332 3.49 21.14 -22.25
N GLN A 333 4.30 22.09 -22.72
CA GLN A 333 5.56 22.45 -22.08
C GLN A 333 5.33 23.02 -20.68
N ALA A 334 4.37 23.94 -20.52
CA ALA A 334 4.07 24.54 -19.22
C ALA A 334 3.62 23.49 -18.18
N MET A 335 2.85 22.48 -18.59
CA MET A 335 2.46 21.37 -17.69
C MET A 335 3.65 20.54 -17.20
N GLY A 336 4.68 20.37 -18.03
CA GLY A 336 5.89 19.63 -17.68
C GLY A 336 6.87 20.44 -16.82
N GLU A 337 7.06 21.73 -17.15
CA GLU A 337 7.99 22.61 -16.44
C GLU A 337 7.42 23.14 -15.11
N HIS A 338 6.11 23.35 -15.06
CA HIS A 338 5.39 23.88 -13.90
C HIS A 338 4.25 22.93 -13.50
N PRO A 339 4.59 21.76 -12.92
CA PRO A 339 3.59 20.76 -12.55
C PRO A 339 2.54 21.36 -11.60
N TRP A 340 1.27 20.99 -11.85
CA TRP A 340 0.11 21.41 -11.06
C TRP A 340 -0.21 22.91 -11.08
N ARG A 341 0.36 23.69 -12.03
CA ARG A 341 0.13 25.13 -12.16
C ARG A 341 -0.60 25.57 -13.42
N VAL A 342 -1.00 24.63 -14.29
CA VAL A 342 -1.70 24.94 -15.53
C VAL A 342 -3.18 24.69 -15.36
N TYR A 343 -3.99 25.71 -15.64
CA TYR A 343 -5.44 25.67 -15.47
C TYR A 343 -6.14 26.04 -16.76
N PHE A 344 -7.21 25.31 -17.05
CA PHE A 344 -8.13 25.61 -18.12
C PHE A 344 -9.40 26.23 -17.56
N TYR A 345 -9.60 27.50 -17.87
CA TYR A 345 -10.82 28.26 -17.59
C TYR A 345 -11.78 28.02 -18.74
N ARG A 346 -12.75 27.13 -18.50
CA ARG A 346 -13.77 26.71 -19.48
C ARG A 346 -14.81 27.78 -19.72
N ASP A 347 -15.01 28.61 -18.71
CA ASP A 347 -15.88 29.78 -18.70
C ASP A 347 -15.40 30.76 -17.60
N PRO A 348 -16.00 31.94 -17.45
CA PRO A 348 -15.58 32.91 -16.43
C PRO A 348 -15.71 32.47 -14.96
N ALA A 349 -16.46 31.41 -14.66
CA ALA A 349 -16.77 30.95 -13.31
C ALA A 349 -16.24 29.54 -12.98
N SER A 350 -15.71 28.80 -13.96
CA SER A 350 -15.21 27.44 -13.75
C SER A 350 -13.83 27.20 -14.35
N ARG A 351 -13.03 26.39 -13.63
CA ARG A 351 -11.72 25.94 -14.09
C ARG A 351 -11.46 24.48 -13.74
N VAL A 352 -10.47 23.91 -14.40
CA VAL A 352 -9.88 22.60 -14.08
C VAL A 352 -8.37 22.69 -14.15
N MET A 353 -7.68 21.90 -13.34
CA MET A 353 -6.23 21.75 -13.41
C MET A 353 -5.88 20.78 -14.54
N LEU A 354 -5.13 21.25 -15.54
CA LEU A 354 -4.63 20.39 -16.60
C LEU A 354 -3.39 19.63 -16.11
N LEU A 355 -3.36 18.33 -16.38
CA LEU A 355 -2.24 17.45 -16.03
C LEU A 355 -1.81 16.64 -17.25
N PRO A 356 -0.50 16.41 -17.45
CA PRO A 356 -0.08 15.52 -18.52
C PRO A 356 -0.48 14.08 -18.16
N ALA A 357 -1.35 13.49 -18.99
CA ALA A 357 -1.68 12.08 -18.86
C ALA A 357 -0.51 11.22 -19.33
N MET A 358 -0.10 10.28 -18.50
CA MET A 358 0.91 9.27 -18.82
C MET A 358 0.34 8.29 -19.85
N PRO A 359 1.06 8.02 -20.96
CA PRO A 359 0.64 7.01 -21.93
C PRO A 359 0.47 5.62 -21.31
N PRO A 360 -0.49 4.80 -21.77
CA PRO A 360 -0.77 3.48 -21.19
C PRO A 360 0.44 2.54 -21.13
N GLU A 361 1.27 2.52 -22.18
CA GLU A 361 2.50 1.73 -22.23
C GLU A 361 3.53 2.18 -21.21
N LYS A 362 3.59 3.49 -20.95
CA LYS A 362 4.48 4.06 -19.95
C LYS A 362 3.97 3.78 -18.55
N TRP A 363 2.66 3.88 -18.32
CA TRP A 363 2.05 3.47 -17.06
C TRP A 363 2.33 2.00 -16.77
N LYS A 364 2.15 1.12 -17.76
CA LYS A 364 2.46 -0.31 -17.63
C LYS A 364 3.91 -0.54 -17.21
N ALA A 365 4.87 0.18 -17.79
CA ALA A 365 6.28 0.08 -17.39
C ALA A 365 6.54 0.62 -15.98
N CYS A 366 5.94 1.77 -15.64
CA CYS A 366 6.06 2.44 -14.35
C CYS A 366 5.48 1.61 -13.19
N SER A 367 4.37 0.92 -13.45
CA SER A 367 3.59 0.18 -12.47
C SER A 367 3.90 -1.31 -12.42
N ASP A 368 4.91 -1.79 -13.14
CA ASP A 368 5.33 -3.20 -13.15
C ASP A 368 6.35 -3.46 -12.02
N PRO A 369 6.01 -4.27 -11.00
CA PRO A 369 6.94 -4.63 -9.93
C PRO A 369 8.19 -5.39 -10.40
N ALA A 370 8.14 -6.03 -11.57
CA ALA A 370 9.24 -6.79 -12.14
C ALA A 370 10.18 -5.93 -12.99
N ASN A 371 9.84 -4.67 -13.27
CA ASN A 371 10.65 -3.77 -14.07
C ASN A 371 11.57 -2.91 -13.17
N PRO A 372 12.89 -3.15 -13.14
CA PRO A 372 13.82 -2.39 -12.31
C PRO A 372 14.38 -1.12 -13.00
N ALA A 373 13.89 -0.74 -14.19
CA ALA A 373 14.41 0.41 -14.92
C ALA A 373 14.17 1.72 -14.13
N PRO A 374 15.19 2.55 -13.84
CA PRO A 374 15.03 3.78 -13.07
C PRO A 374 14.07 4.80 -13.71
N ASP A 375 14.05 4.85 -15.04
CA ASP A 375 13.27 5.79 -15.86
C ASP A 375 11.89 5.25 -16.28
N ALA A 376 11.43 4.15 -15.68
CA ALA A 376 10.15 3.54 -16.06
C ALA A 376 8.94 4.48 -15.91
N CYS A 377 9.01 5.50 -15.05
CA CYS A 377 7.97 6.52 -14.86
C CYS A 377 8.30 7.89 -15.49
N ALA A 378 9.51 8.07 -16.07
CA ALA A 378 9.94 9.37 -16.59
C ALA A 378 9.13 9.78 -17.83
N SER A 379 8.38 10.88 -17.74
CA SER A 379 7.53 11.43 -18.81
C SER A 379 8.31 12.05 -19.96
#